data_AF-A0A662A5Y6-F1
#
_entry.id   AF-A0A662A5Y6-F1
#
_cell.length_a   1.000
_cell.length_b   1.000
_cell.length_c   1.000
_cell.angle_alpha   90.00
_cell.angle_beta   90.00
_cell.angle_gamma   90.00
#
_symmetry.space_group_name_H-M   'P 1'
#
loop_
_entity.id
_entity.type
_entity.pdbx_description
1 polymer ?
#
loop_
_entity_poly.entity_id
_entity_poly.type
_entity_poly.pdbx_seq_one_letter_code
_entity_poly.pdbx_strand_id
1 'polypeptide(L)'
;MKEKYILSLDQGTTSSRAIVFNHDGNICSIAQKEIKQIFPKPGWVEHNPIEIWSSQLAVATEAIAKLGIHSDEIAGIGIANQRETTIIWSRKTGKP
;
A
#
# COMPACT_ATOMS: atom_id res chain seq x y z
N MET A 1 -7.13 27.91 2.22
CA MET A 1 -7.12 26.67 1.39
C MET A 1 -7.19 25.50 2.35
N LYS A 2 -7.94 24.43 2.04
CA LYS A 2 -7.86 23.19 2.84
C LYS A 2 -6.40 22.72 2.86
N GLU A 3 -5.90 22.25 4.00
CA GLU A 3 -4.62 21.55 4.03
C GLU A 3 -4.69 20.36 3.09
N LYS A 4 -3.60 20.14 2.35
CA LYS A 4 -3.51 19.11 1.33
C LYS A 4 -2.36 18.19 1.65
N TYR A 5 -2.66 16.90 1.73
CA TYR A 5 -1.72 15.84 2.09
C TYR A 5 -1.35 14.99 0.87
N ILE A 6 -0.22 14.30 0.96
CA ILE A 6 0.18 13.25 0.02
C ILE A 6 0.09 11.90 0.72
N LEU A 7 -0.62 10.95 0.11
CA LEU A 7 -0.63 9.55 0.57
C LEU A 7 0.42 8.75 -0.21
N SER A 8 1.41 8.21 0.47
CA SER A 8 2.38 7.28 -0.11
C SER A 8 1.99 5.85 0.22
N LEU A 9 1.85 5.01 -0.80
CA LEU A 9 1.68 3.56 -0.69
C LEU A 9 3.02 2.89 -0.97
N ASP A 10 3.53 2.14 -0.01
CA ASP A 10 4.80 1.42 -0.11
C ASP A 10 4.54 -0.08 0.08
N GLN A 11 4.44 -0.79 -1.04
CA GLN A 11 4.19 -2.22 -1.08
C GLN A 11 5.53 -2.96 -1.03
N GLY A 12 6.01 -3.27 0.17
CA GLY A 12 7.27 -3.98 0.40
C GLY A 12 7.16 -5.49 0.22
N THR A 13 8.31 -6.16 0.32
CA THR A 13 8.37 -7.63 0.20
C THR A 13 7.73 -8.32 1.41
N THR A 14 7.90 -7.78 2.62
CA THR A 14 7.41 -8.40 3.86
C THR A 14 6.17 -7.71 4.44
N SER A 15 5.91 -6.46 4.05
CA SER A 15 4.77 -5.69 4.55
C SER A 15 4.29 -4.63 3.55
N SER A 16 3.03 -4.27 3.66
CA SER A 16 2.42 -3.12 2.98
C SER A 16 2.37 -1.95 3.96
N ARG A 17 2.72 -0.75 3.49
CA ARG A 17 2.75 0.49 4.29
C ARG A 17 1.98 1.60 3.60
N ALA A 18 1.38 2.46 4.41
CA ALA A 18 0.81 3.73 3.97
C ALA A 18 1.30 4.84 4.88
N ILE A 19 1.75 5.94 4.28
CA ILE A 19 2.30 7.10 4.98
C ILE A 19 1.61 8.35 4.44
N VAL A 20 1.11 9.21 5.32
CA VAL A 20 0.53 10.50 4.96
C VAL A 20 1.53 11.60 5.28
N PHE A 21 1.81 12.45 4.29
CA PHE A 21 2.72 13.58 4.41
C PHE A 21 1.98 14.91 4.26
N ASN A 22 2.40 15.93 5.02
CA ASN A 22 1.97 17.31 4.79
C ASN A 22 2.80 18.00 3.68
N HIS A 23 2.51 19.27 3.41
CA HIS A 23 3.21 20.06 2.40
C HIS A 23 4.72 20.23 2.67
N ASP A 24 5.13 20.22 3.94
CA ASP A 24 6.53 20.36 4.35
C ASP A 24 7.32 19.03 4.27
N GLY A 25 6.65 17.93 3.90
CA GLY A 25 7.24 16.59 3.88
C GLY A 25 7.30 15.89 5.24
N ASN A 26 6.61 16.42 6.26
CA ASN A 26 6.52 15.77 7.57
C ASN A 26 5.55 14.59 7.52
N ILE A 27 5.91 13.50 8.23
CA ILE A 27 5.01 12.35 8.40
C ILE A 27 3.90 12.71 9.39
N CYS A 28 2.66 12.70 8.93
CA CYS A 28 1.48 12.96 9.74
C CYS A 28 0.82 11.67 10.25
N SER A 29 0.91 10.57 9.50
CA SER A 29 0.34 9.28 9.88
C SER A 29 1.05 8.13 9.18
N ILE A 30 1.09 6.98 9.85
CA ILE A 30 1.65 5.74 9.32
C ILE A 30 0.80 4.53 9.73
N ALA A 31 0.64 3.60 8.79
CA ALA A 31 0.07 2.28 9.03
C ALA A 31 0.90 1.23 8.27
N GLN A 32 0.98 0.03 8.84
CA GLN A 32 1.77 -1.08 8.30
C GLN A 32 1.07 -2.40 8.60
N LYS A 33 1.13 -3.33 7.64
CA LYS A 33 0.63 -4.69 7.80
C LYS A 33 1.56 -5.68 7.12
N GLU A 34 1.99 -6.70 7.85
CA GLU A 34 2.78 -7.79 7.29
C GLU A 34 1.96 -8.63 6.30
N ILE A 35 2.64 -9.19 5.30
CA ILE A 35 2.07 -10.12 4.33
C ILE A 35 2.77 -11.47 4.41
N LYS A 36 2.00 -12.54 4.22
CA LYS A 36 2.53 -13.90 4.28
C LYS A 36 3.50 -14.17 3.13
N GLN A 37 4.66 -14.70 3.49
CA GLN A 37 5.61 -15.29 2.54
C GLN A 37 5.22 -16.74 2.26
N ILE A 38 5.11 -17.14 0.99
CA ILE A 38 4.76 -18.50 0.58
C ILE A 38 6.00 -19.16 0.00
N PHE A 39 6.35 -20.34 0.50
CA PHE A 39 7.52 -21.12 0.07
C PHE A 39 7.08 -22.50 -0.43
N PRO A 40 6.62 -22.64 -1.69
CA PRO A 40 6.15 -23.92 -2.20
C PRO A 40 7.27 -24.98 -2.27
N LYS A 41 8.52 -24.52 -2.50
CA LYS A 41 9.73 -25.33 -2.62
C LYS A 41 10.95 -24.53 -2.13
N PRO A 42 12.07 -25.18 -1.74
CA PRO A 42 13.31 -24.48 -1.43
C PRO A 42 13.75 -23.57 -2.58
N GLY A 43 14.09 -22.32 -2.26
CA GLY A 43 14.50 -21.29 -3.22
C GLY A 43 13.36 -20.57 -3.95
N TRP A 44 12.10 -20.95 -3.73
CA TRP A 44 10.92 -20.31 -4.33
C TRP A 44 10.26 -19.39 -3.30
N VAL A 45 9.92 -18.17 -3.71
CA VAL A 45 9.21 -17.19 -2.89
C VAL A 45 8.03 -16.67 -3.69
N GLU A 46 6.83 -16.82 -3.14
CA GLU A 46 5.59 -16.38 -3.74
C GLU A 46 4.78 -15.52 -2.76
N HIS A 47 3.91 -14.69 -3.31
CA HIS A 47 2.90 -13.92 -2.58
C HIS A 47 1.53 -14.17 -3.21
N ASN A 48 0.49 -14.10 -2.40
CA ASN A 48 -0.88 -14.03 -2.90
C ASN A 48 -1.20 -12.58 -3.35
N PRO A 49 -1.49 -12.33 -4.65
CA PRO A 49 -1.79 -10.97 -5.12
C PRO A 49 -3.00 -10.32 -4.45
N ILE A 50 -3.97 -11.13 -4.00
CA ILE A 50 -5.15 -10.63 -3.27
C ILE A 50 -4.77 -10.18 -1.85
N GLU A 51 -3.78 -10.83 -1.22
CA GLU A 51 -3.25 -10.41 0.08
C GLU A 51 -2.43 -9.13 -0.04
N ILE A 52 -1.61 -8.99 -1.09
CA ILE A 52 -0.93 -7.74 -1.42
C ILE A 52 -1.94 -6.60 -1.55
N TRP A 53 -2.99 -6.79 -2.37
CA TRP A 53 -4.02 -5.77 -2.60
C TRP A 53 -4.77 -5.40 -1.31
N SER A 54 -5.30 -6.40 -0.60
CA SER A 54 -6.13 -6.17 0.58
C SER A 54 -5.33 -5.58 1.75
N SER A 55 -4.06 -5.97 1.92
CA SER A 55 -3.18 -5.37 2.93
C SER A 55 -2.87 -3.91 2.61
N GLN A 56 -2.58 -3.57 1.36
CA GLN A 56 -2.27 -2.19 0.96
C GLN A 56 -3.49 -1.27 1.11
N LEU A 57 -4.68 -1.75 0.75
CA LEU A 57 -5.93 -1.02 0.95
C LEU A 57 -6.23 -0.79 2.44
N ALA A 58 -6.01 -1.82 3.27
CA ALA A 58 -6.24 -1.73 4.70
C ALA A 58 -5.35 -0.65 5.35
N VAL A 59 -4.04 -0.66 5.07
CA VAL A 59 -3.12 0.34 5.64
C VAL A 59 -3.38 1.75 5.10
N ALA A 60 -3.76 1.89 3.83
CA ALA A 60 -4.16 3.20 3.28
C ALA A 60 -5.36 3.78 4.03
N THR A 61 -6.38 2.96 4.26
CA THR A 61 -7.60 3.34 5.00
C THR A 61 -7.26 3.67 6.45
N GLU A 62 -6.42 2.85 7.09
CA GLU A 62 -5.98 3.05 8.47
C GLU A 62 -5.18 4.35 8.63
N ALA A 63 -4.25 4.66 7.72
CA ALA A 63 -3.43 5.86 7.80
C ALA A 63 -4.28 7.14 7.68
N ILE A 64 -5.25 7.15 6.76
CA ILE A 64 -6.22 8.25 6.60
C ILE A 64 -7.09 8.38 7.86
N ALA A 65 -7.67 7.26 8.32
CA ALA A 65 -8.57 7.25 9.48
C ALA A 65 -7.87 7.67 10.78
N LYS A 66 -6.61 7.26 10.99
CA LYS A 66 -5.77 7.68 12.12
C LYS A 66 -5.56 9.18 12.18
N LEU A 67 -5.43 9.83 11.04
CA LEU A 67 -5.26 11.29 10.95
C LEU A 67 -6.59 12.04 11.02
N GLY A 68 -7.72 11.35 10.82
CA GLY A 68 -9.05 11.94 10.86
C GLY A 68 -9.40 12.83 9.66
N ILE A 69 -8.70 12.65 8.53
CA ILE A 69 -8.92 13.43 7.31
C ILE A 69 -9.82 12.71 6.32
N HIS A 70 -10.43 13.46 5.42
CA HIS A 70 -11.23 12.94 4.32
C HIS A 70 -10.41 12.78 3.04
N SER A 71 -10.92 11.95 2.11
CA SER A 71 -10.25 11.69 0.83
C SER A 71 -10.07 12.94 -0.05
N ASP A 72 -10.90 13.98 0.13
CA ASP A 72 -10.79 15.25 -0.59
C ASP A 72 -9.65 16.15 -0.09
N GLU A 73 -9.01 15.78 1.03
CA GLU A 73 -7.82 16.41 1.58
C GLU A 73 -6.52 15.74 1.08
N ILE A 74 -6.61 14.63 0.34
CA ILE A 74 -5.48 14.00 -0.34
C ILE A 74 -5.30 14.65 -1.73
N ALA A 75 -4.17 15.32 -1.91
CA ALA A 75 -3.82 15.97 -3.18
C ALA A 75 -3.35 15.00 -4.26
N GLY A 76 -2.76 13.87 -3.84
CA GLY A 76 -2.18 12.89 -4.73
C GLY A 76 -1.73 11.63 -3.99
N ILE A 77 -1.54 10.57 -4.76
CA ILE A 77 -1.06 9.27 -4.26
C ILE A 77 0.28 8.97 -4.90
N GLY A 78 1.30 8.73 -4.07
CA GLY A 78 2.59 8.17 -4.48
C GLY A 78 2.55 6.65 -4.35
N ILE A 79 3.17 5.94 -5.31
CA ILE A 79 3.25 4.48 -5.29
C ILE A 79 4.72 4.08 -5.40
N ALA A 80 5.17 3.30 -4.42
CA ALA A 80 6.43 2.57 -4.45
C ALA A 80 6.14 1.09 -4.17
N ASN A 81 6.91 0.21 -4.78
CA ASN A 81 6.70 -1.24 -4.69
C ASN A 81 8.02 -2.01 -4.72
N GLN A 82 7.99 -3.23 -4.18
CA GLN A 82 8.97 -4.26 -4.51
C GLN A 82 8.97 -4.46 -6.03
N ARG A 83 10.15 -4.39 -6.65
CA ARG A 83 10.23 -4.17 -8.09
C ARG A 83 9.94 -5.44 -8.89
N GLU A 84 10.80 -6.44 -8.82
CA GLU A 84 10.83 -7.54 -9.79
C GLU A 84 9.68 -8.55 -9.65
N THR A 85 8.96 -8.53 -8.53
CA THR A 85 7.80 -9.39 -8.25
C THR A 85 6.77 -9.29 -9.38
N THR A 86 6.45 -10.43 -9.99
CA THR A 86 5.60 -10.48 -11.19
C THR A 86 4.22 -11.04 -10.87
N ILE A 87 3.17 -10.35 -11.33
CA ILE A 87 1.77 -10.79 -11.25
C ILE A 87 1.22 -10.86 -12.67
N ILE A 88 0.60 -11.98 -13.02
CA ILE A 88 -0.19 -12.14 -14.25
C ILE A 88 -1.66 -12.19 -13.81
N TRP A 89 -2.55 -11.61 -14.60
CA TRP A 89 -3.99 -11.63 -14.31
C TRP A 89 -4.84 -11.60 -15.58
N SER A 90 -6.10 -12.01 -15.44
CA SER A 90 -7.10 -11.89 -16.49
C SER A 90 -7.58 -10.44 -16.64
N ARG A 91 -7.38 -9.86 -17.83
CA ARG A 91 -7.89 -8.52 -18.17
C ARG A 91 -9.41 -8.37 -17.98
N LYS A 92 -10.19 -9.44 -18.21
CA LYS A 92 -11.65 -9.38 -18.14
C LYS A 92 -12.17 -9.41 -16.70
N THR A 93 -11.49 -10.12 -15.80
CA THR A 93 -12.00 -10.40 -14.45
C THR A 93 -11.17 -9.77 -13.33
N GLY A 94 -9.95 -9.31 -13.62
CA GLY A 94 -9.01 -8.83 -12.61
C GLY A 94 -8.45 -9.91 -11.69
N LYS A 95 -8.81 -11.19 -11.92
CA LYS A 95 -8.31 -12.31 -11.12
C LYS A 95 -6.89 -12.67 -11.56
N PRO A 96 -5.95 -12.86 -10.61
CA PRO A 96 -4.64 -13.44 -10.89
C PRO A 96 -4.75 -14.78 -11.60
#